data_AF-A0A0C3CVK0-F1
#
_entry.id   AF-A0A0C3CVK0-F1
#
_cell.length_a   1.000
_cell.length_b   1.000
_cell.length_c   1.000
_cell.angle_alpha   90.00
_cell.angle_beta   90.00
_cell.angle_gamma   90.00
#
_symmetry.space_group_name_H-M   'P 1'
#
loop_
_entity.id
_entity.type
_entity.pdbx_description
1 polymer ?
#
loop_
_entity_poly.entity_id
_entity_poly.type
_entity_poly.pdbx_seq_one_letter_code
_entity_poly.pdbx_strand_id
1 'polypeptide(L)'
;MHNFSNRGLFSTIMSLASSSNGRVSGKPWKAQKSPTVRSHLPEGVRTKSWEDRMQKTQKALAIKKLETELKEEKQAELQRRREVTKERKQAAEEKRRLEEAKAQMGARKAARLRRKAGRTKKINH
;
A
#
# COMPACT_ATOMS: atom_id res chain seq x y z
N MET A 1 -80.01 -31.47 -20.76
CA MET A 1 -79.52 -30.92 -19.48
C MET A 1 -78.02 -31.19 -19.35
N HIS A 2 -77.22 -30.12 -19.32
CA HIS A 2 -75.87 -29.95 -18.72
C HIS A 2 -74.76 -30.97 -19.08
N ASN A 3 -73.51 -30.67 -19.40
CA ASN A 3 -72.72 -29.45 -19.65
C ASN A 3 -71.35 -30.02 -20.08
N PHE A 4 -70.96 -29.95 -21.35
CA PHE A 4 -69.58 -30.28 -21.74
C PHE A 4 -68.73 -29.02 -21.72
N SER A 5 -67.84 -28.99 -20.73
CA SER A 5 -66.96 -27.88 -20.40
C SER A 5 -65.98 -27.59 -21.54
N ASN A 6 -66.11 -26.36 -22.07
CA ASN A 6 -65.25 -25.74 -23.06
C ASN A 6 -63.86 -25.49 -22.43
N ARG A 7 -62.87 -26.36 -22.70
CA ARG A 7 -61.47 -26.05 -22.39
C ARG A 7 -60.94 -25.10 -23.47
N GLY A 8 -61.27 -23.83 -23.31
CA GLY A 8 -60.65 -22.75 -24.05
C GLY A 8 -59.14 -22.78 -23.84
N LEU A 9 -58.40 -22.95 -24.93
CA LEU A 9 -56.99 -22.63 -25.01
C LEU A 9 -56.87 -21.11 -24.78
N PHE A 10 -56.63 -20.72 -23.53
CA PHE A 10 -56.17 -19.37 -23.23
C PHE A 10 -54.77 -19.25 -23.82
N SER A 11 -54.71 -18.71 -25.04
CA SER A 11 -53.48 -18.17 -25.58
C SER A 11 -53.04 -17.05 -24.64
N THR A 12 -52.01 -17.32 -23.85
CA THR A 12 -51.25 -16.25 -23.19
C THR A 12 -50.75 -15.36 -24.30
N ILE A 13 -51.39 -14.21 -24.49
CA ILE A 13 -50.87 -13.13 -25.33
C ILE A 13 -49.58 -12.68 -24.64
N MET A 14 -48.46 -13.29 -25.00
CA MET A 14 -47.15 -12.75 -24.68
C MET A 14 -47.09 -11.40 -25.37
N SER A 15 -47.24 -10.33 -24.60
CA SER A 15 -46.97 -8.98 -25.05
C SER A 15 -45.48 -8.95 -25.43
N LEU A 16 -45.20 -9.08 -26.72
CA LEU A 16 -43.88 -8.86 -27.28
C LEU A 16 -43.54 -7.40 -26.97
N ALA A 17 -42.65 -7.18 -26.00
CA ALA A 17 -42.08 -5.86 -25.75
C ALA A 17 -41.63 -5.29 -27.10
N SER A 18 -41.96 -4.02 -27.38
CA SER A 18 -41.47 -3.33 -28.56
C SER A 18 -39.96 -3.48 -28.60
N SER A 19 -39.46 -4.35 -29.47
CA SER A 19 -38.04 -4.36 -29.78
C SER A 19 -37.72 -2.97 -30.30
N SER A 20 -36.62 -2.38 -29.87
CA SER A 20 -36.21 -1.03 -30.27
C SER A 20 -35.85 -0.93 -31.76
N ASN A 21 -36.27 -1.89 -32.59
CA ASN A 21 -36.28 -1.86 -34.04
C ASN A 21 -37.52 -1.13 -34.54
N GLY A 22 -37.71 0.12 -34.10
CA GLY A 22 -38.61 1.05 -34.80
C GLY A 22 -38.16 1.26 -36.26
N ARG A 23 -38.96 2.01 -37.03
CA ARG A 23 -38.72 2.42 -38.44
C ARG A 23 -37.43 3.23 -38.62
N VAL A 24 -36.28 2.64 -38.38
CA VAL A 24 -34.97 3.27 -38.58
C VAL A 24 -34.16 2.32 -39.44
N SER A 25 -33.73 2.80 -40.60
CA SER A 25 -32.85 2.08 -41.52
C SER A 25 -31.48 1.88 -40.87
N GLY A 26 -31.36 0.84 -40.05
CA GLY A 26 -30.16 0.54 -39.26
C GLY A 26 -29.75 -0.91 -39.43
N LYS A 27 -28.46 -1.13 -39.69
CA LYS A 27 -27.86 -2.46 -39.75
C LYS A 27 -27.92 -3.11 -38.35
N PRO A 28 -28.48 -4.33 -38.19
CA PRO A 28 -28.75 -4.93 -36.88
C PRO A 28 -27.49 -5.21 -36.04
N TRP A 29 -26.32 -5.27 -36.67
CA TRP A 29 -25.03 -5.46 -35.98
C TRP A 29 -24.44 -4.17 -35.39
N LYS A 30 -25.10 -3.02 -35.54
CA LYS A 30 -24.63 -1.76 -34.95
C LYS A 30 -25.23 -1.61 -33.56
N ALA A 31 -24.35 -1.38 -32.56
CA ALA A 31 -24.78 -1.04 -31.21
C ALA A 31 -25.66 0.22 -31.22
N GLN A 32 -26.76 0.18 -30.47
CA GLN A 32 -27.65 1.32 -30.29
C GLN A 32 -26.91 2.43 -29.54
N LYS A 33 -26.85 3.62 -30.14
CA LYS A 33 -26.20 4.78 -29.52
C LYS A 33 -27.23 5.50 -28.65
N SER A 34 -26.99 5.56 -27.35
CA SER A 34 -27.75 6.44 -26.45
C SER A 34 -27.08 7.82 -26.36
N PRO A 35 -27.87 8.91 -26.30
CA PRO A 35 -27.30 10.22 -26.02
C PRO A 35 -26.66 10.23 -24.62
N THR A 36 -25.42 10.70 -24.52
CA THR A 36 -24.73 10.84 -23.23
C THR A 36 -25.28 12.06 -22.49
N VAL A 37 -26.07 11.83 -21.44
CA VAL A 37 -26.55 12.91 -20.56
C VAL A 37 -25.44 13.25 -19.55
N ARG A 38 -24.86 14.45 -19.67
CA ARG A 38 -23.88 14.97 -18.70
C ARG A 38 -24.60 15.81 -17.65
N SER A 39 -24.38 15.49 -16.37
CA SER A 39 -24.76 16.36 -15.26
C SER A 39 -23.58 17.26 -14.91
N HIS A 40 -23.84 18.56 -14.69
CA HIS A 40 -22.86 19.49 -14.12
C HIS A 40 -22.75 19.39 -12.59
N LEU A 41 -23.52 18.49 -11.96
CA LEU A 41 -23.47 18.27 -10.53
C LEU A 41 -22.17 17.57 -10.12
N PRO A 42 -21.55 17.99 -9.00
CA PRO A 42 -20.40 17.30 -8.44
C PRO A 42 -20.80 15.88 -7.99
N GLU A 43 -19.88 14.93 -8.09
CA GLU A 43 -20.15 13.51 -7.83
C GLU A 43 -20.71 13.24 -6.43
N GLY A 44 -20.30 14.05 -5.44
CA GLY A 44 -20.79 14.00 -4.07
C GLY A 44 -22.24 14.44 -3.87
N VAL A 45 -22.87 15.12 -4.84
CA VAL A 45 -24.27 15.57 -4.78
C VAL A 45 -25.11 14.89 -5.87
N ARG A 46 -24.49 14.05 -6.69
CA ARG A 46 -25.14 13.36 -7.81
C ARG A 46 -26.14 12.30 -7.37
N THR A 47 -25.94 11.68 -6.20
CA THR A 47 -26.89 10.75 -5.59
C THR A 47 -28.00 11.51 -4.87
N LYS A 48 -29.25 11.12 -5.10
CA LYS A 48 -30.44 11.76 -4.51
C LYS A 48 -30.61 11.46 -3.02
N SER A 49 -30.11 10.31 -2.56
CA SER A 49 -30.14 9.82 -1.19
C SER A 49 -28.95 10.35 -0.39
N TRP A 50 -29.22 10.75 0.86
CA TRP A 50 -28.18 11.15 1.80
C TRP A 50 -27.42 9.93 2.34
N GLU A 51 -28.14 8.83 2.56
CA GLU A 51 -27.67 7.56 3.08
C GLU A 51 -26.54 7.00 2.21
N ASP A 52 -26.71 7.03 0.89
CA ASP A 52 -25.69 6.53 -0.05
C ASP A 52 -24.40 7.37 0.01
N ARG A 53 -24.52 8.68 0.26
CA ARG A 53 -23.36 9.55 0.45
C ARG A 53 -22.65 9.20 1.75
N MET A 54 -23.41 9.03 2.83
CA MET A 54 -22.84 8.62 4.11
C MET A 54 -22.14 7.27 4.02
N GLN A 55 -22.73 6.27 3.37
CA GLN A 55 -22.09 4.98 3.17
C GLN A 55 -20.78 5.09 2.37
N LYS A 56 -20.74 5.92 1.32
CA LYS A 56 -19.50 6.18 0.56
C LYS A 56 -18.43 6.82 1.43
N THR A 57 -18.78 7.82 2.25
CA THR A 57 -17.82 8.46 3.16
C THR A 57 -17.29 7.49 4.21
N GLN A 58 -18.16 6.67 4.82
CA GLN A 58 -17.75 5.66 5.80
C GLN A 58 -16.80 4.63 5.19
N LYS A 59 -17.09 4.15 3.96
CA LYS A 59 -16.19 3.25 3.22
C LYS A 59 -14.85 3.91 2.95
N ALA A 60 -14.83 5.16 2.51
CA ALA A 60 -13.59 5.89 2.26
C ALA A 60 -12.76 6.09 3.54
N LEU A 61 -13.42 6.38 4.67
CA LEU A 61 -12.77 6.49 5.97
C LEU A 61 -12.20 5.15 6.44
N ALA A 62 -12.93 4.05 6.25
CA ALA A 62 -12.45 2.71 6.59
C ALA A 62 -11.22 2.33 5.75
N ILE A 63 -11.24 2.61 4.44
CA ILE A 63 -10.10 2.37 3.55
C ILE A 63 -8.89 3.19 4.00
N LYS A 64 -9.07 4.46 4.33
CA LYS A 64 -7.97 5.32 4.79
C LYS A 64 -7.36 4.84 6.11
N LYS A 65 -8.17 4.39 7.06
CA LYS A 65 -7.68 3.81 8.32
C LYS A 65 -6.83 2.57 8.08
N LEU A 66 -7.31 1.67 7.23
CA LEU A 66 -6.57 0.47 6.85
C LEU A 66 -5.26 0.85 6.13
N GLU A 67 -5.29 1.83 5.24
CA GLU A 67 -4.09 2.33 4.57
C GLU A 67 -3.07 2.91 5.55
N THR A 68 -3.50 3.67 6.56
CA THR A 68 -2.60 4.22 7.59
C THR A 68 -1.98 3.12 8.43
N GLU A 69 -2.78 2.16 8.90
CA GLU A 69 -2.31 1.02 9.70
C GLU A 69 -1.23 0.23 8.95
N LEU A 70 -1.48 -0.13 7.69
CA LEU A 70 -0.50 -0.86 6.86
C LEU A 70 0.80 -0.07 6.62
N LYS A 71 0.69 1.25 6.45
CA LYS A 71 1.88 2.11 6.27
C LYS A 71 2.69 2.21 7.54
N GLU A 72 2.04 2.37 8.69
CA GLU A 72 2.69 2.45 9.99
C GLU A 72 3.43 1.16 10.33
N GLU A 73 2.79 -0.01 10.15
CA GLU A 73 3.44 -1.31 10.35
C GLU A 73 4.67 -1.49 9.47
N LYS A 74 4.56 -1.15 8.18
CA LYS A 74 5.68 -1.23 7.24
C LYS A 74 6.82 -0.29 7.62
N GLN A 75 6.50 0.94 8.04
CA GLN A 75 7.50 1.92 8.46
C GLN A 75 8.19 1.50 9.76
N ALA A 76 7.44 0.97 10.73
CA ALA A 76 7.99 0.47 11.98
C ALA A 76 9.00 -0.65 11.75
N GLU A 77 8.69 -1.63 10.89
CA GLU A 77 9.62 -2.72 10.58
C GLU A 77 10.88 -2.21 9.83
N LEU A 78 10.72 -1.26 8.91
CA LEU A 78 11.87 -0.63 8.24
C LEU A 78 12.75 0.15 9.22
N GLN A 79 12.16 0.89 10.15
CA GLN A 79 12.87 1.63 11.19
C GLN A 79 13.64 0.67 12.10
N ARG A 80 12.99 -0.40 12.59
CA ARG A 80 13.63 -1.44 13.39
C ARG A 80 14.87 -2.02 12.72
N ARG A 81 14.78 -2.37 11.43
CA ARG A 81 15.94 -2.90 10.67
C ARG A 81 17.07 -1.89 10.55
N ARG A 82 16.73 -0.61 10.34
CA ARG A 82 17.71 0.49 10.26
C ARG A 82 18.40 0.71 11.61
N GLU A 83 17.65 0.70 12.70
CA GLU A 83 18.17 0.86 14.07
C GLU A 83 19.14 -0.26 14.42
N VAL A 84 18.74 -1.52 14.23
CA VAL A 84 19.63 -2.67 14.45
C VAL A 84 20.92 -2.56 13.64
N THR A 85 20.83 -2.15 12.38
CA THR A 85 22.02 -1.98 11.53
C THR A 85 22.90 -0.82 12.01
N LYS A 86 22.28 0.28 12.44
CA LYS A 86 22.98 1.45 12.97
C LYS A 86 23.70 1.10 14.27
N GLU A 87 23.04 0.41 15.19
CA GLU A 87 23.62 -0.06 16.45
C GLU A 87 24.82 -0.99 16.21
N ARG A 88 24.70 -1.94 15.27
CA ARG A 88 25.82 -2.82 14.89
C ARG A 88 27.03 -2.05 14.37
N LYS A 89 26.80 -1.04 13.52
CA LYS A 89 27.87 -0.17 13.01
C LYS A 89 28.52 0.65 14.11
N GLN A 90 27.71 1.26 14.98
CA GLN A 90 28.20 2.04 16.11
C GLN A 90 29.03 1.20 17.07
N ALA A 91 28.55 0.00 17.45
CA ALA A 91 29.30 -0.91 18.31
C ALA A 91 30.63 -1.36 17.67
N ALA A 92 30.64 -1.63 16.36
CA ALA A 92 31.87 -1.98 15.64
C ALA A 92 32.87 -0.81 15.58
N GLU A 93 32.39 0.40 15.33
CA GLU A 93 33.21 1.61 15.29
C GLU A 93 33.80 1.95 16.66
N GLU A 94 33.01 1.83 17.74
CA GLU A 94 33.48 2.03 19.10
C GLU A 94 34.55 1.00 19.48
N LYS A 95 34.31 -0.28 19.18
CA LYS A 95 35.29 -1.34 19.38
C LYS A 95 36.58 -1.05 18.63
N ARG A 96 36.49 -0.67 17.35
CA ARG A 96 37.66 -0.31 16.53
C ARG A 96 38.43 0.86 17.15
N ARG A 97 37.74 1.92 17.57
CA ARG A 97 38.35 3.08 18.23
C ARG A 97 39.11 2.68 19.51
N LEU A 98 38.53 1.82 20.33
CA LEU A 98 39.16 1.33 21.55
C LEU A 98 40.38 0.45 21.26
N GLU A 99 40.31 -0.40 20.24
CA GLU A 99 41.42 -1.23 19.79
C GLU A 99 42.58 -0.38 19.24
N GLU A 100 42.28 0.63 18.42
CA GLU A 100 43.26 1.61 17.91
C GLU A 100 43.94 2.37 19.06
N ALA A 101 43.17 2.84 20.04
CA ALA A 101 43.71 3.52 21.21
C ALA A 101 44.61 2.59 22.05
N LYS A 102 44.19 1.34 22.26
CA LYS A 102 44.99 0.33 22.96
C LYS A 102 46.28 0.01 22.21
N ALA A 103 46.21 -0.15 20.90
CA ALA A 103 47.37 -0.38 20.04
C ALA A 103 48.34 0.81 20.08
N GLN A 104 47.84 2.05 20.02
CA GLN A 104 48.66 3.25 20.13
C GLN A 104 49.38 3.32 21.47
N MET A 105 48.69 3.03 22.58
CA MET A 105 49.29 2.99 23.91
C MET A 105 50.33 1.87 24.05
N GLY A 106 50.05 0.69 23.50
CA GLY A 106 51.00 -0.41 23.40
C GLY A 106 52.27 -0.02 22.65
N ALA A 107 52.13 0.62 21.48
CA ALA A 107 53.23 1.12 20.68
C ALA A 107 54.06 2.19 21.41
N ARG A 108 53.40 3.14 22.09
CA ARG A 108 54.06 4.16 22.92
C ARG A 108 54.85 3.53 24.07
N LYS A 109 54.32 2.50 24.73
CA LYS A 109 55.02 1.76 25.80
C LYS A 109 56.23 0.99 25.25
N ALA A 110 56.08 0.31 24.12
CA ALA A 110 57.18 -0.38 23.45
C ALA A 110 58.30 0.58 23.04
N ALA A 111 57.95 1.74 22.47
CA ALA A 111 58.92 2.79 22.14
C ALA A 111 59.65 3.33 23.39
N ARG A 112 58.94 3.51 24.52
CA ARG A 112 59.54 3.92 25.80
C ARG A 112 60.56 2.89 26.31
N LEU A 113 60.24 1.60 26.24
CA LEU A 113 61.15 0.54 26.64
C LEU A 113 62.40 0.48 25.76
N ARG A 114 62.25 0.62 24.43
CA ARG A 114 63.39 0.72 23.49
C ARG A 114 64.32 1.88 23.84
N ARG A 115 63.76 3.06 24.15
CA ARG A 115 64.57 4.22 24.58
C ARG A 115 65.27 4.00 25.91
N LYS A 116 64.64 3.31 26.86
CA LYS A 116 65.26 2.98 28.16
C LYS A 116 66.41 1.98 28.00
N ALA A 117 66.22 0.94 27.18
CA ALA A 117 67.25 -0.07 26.91
C ALA A 117 68.53 0.53 26.31
N GLY A 118 68.41 1.58 25.48
CA GLY A 118 69.56 2.32 24.95
C GLY A 118 70.12 3.41 25.88
N ARG A 119 69.55 3.62 27.07
CA ARG A 119 69.92 4.71 28.00
C ARG A 119 70.70 4.25 29.23
N THR A 120 70.89 2.94 29.42
CA THR A 120 71.88 2.46 30.38
C THR A 120 73.24 2.94 29.90
N LYS A 121 73.89 3.83 30.67
CA LYS A 121 75.29 4.18 30.47
C LYS A 121 76.04 2.85 30.39
N LYS A 122 76.87 2.65 29.37
CA LYS A 122 77.83 1.54 29.29
C LYS A 122 78.47 1.36 30.68
N ILE A 123 78.02 0.38 31.44
CA ILE A 123 78.85 -0.24 32.45
C ILE A 123 79.44 -1.42 31.69
N ASN A 124 80.54 -1.13 30.98
CA ASN A 124 81.46 -2.17 30.56
C ASN A 124 82.14 -2.64 31.85
N HIS A 125 81.89 -3.87 32.26
CA HIS A 125 82.86 -4.65 33.02
C HIS A 125 83.66 -5.48 32.04
#